data_AF-A0A1X0XIY2-F1
#
_entry.id   AF-A0A1X0XIY2-F1
#
_cell.length_a   1.000
_cell.length_b   1.000
_cell.length_c   1.000
_cell.angle_alpha   90.00
_cell.angle_beta   90.00
_cell.angle_gamma   90.00
#
_symmetry.space_group_name_H-M   'P 1'
#
loop_
_entity.id
_entity.type
_entity.pdbx_description
1 polymer ?
#
loop_
_entity_poly.entity_id
_entity_poly.type
_entity_poly.pdbx_seq_one_letter_code
_entity_poly.pdbx_strand_id
1 'polypeptide(L)'
;MPRLEDRYAPVPPAQQWSPAIDPTERWTPRADPQASGASFRPIEANAVVKPRREPATMGWRKTVYTATGTLVNLGAGKHEKMLRDWTTRITANIPGNYQIAAISMKGGVGKTRLTAAVGSVFAFHRGGGVIAIDADDTAGRLGEFIDPEMKVGVREFLADADALTHPKTRPYTGRNRERLEVLASNQNVATDFPFDEQAFFDTISRTRRIYQLAMVDCAAMKGDVFKAALSSSDALMIIGSCTVEGAKMIERTLNWLAARRGHELLHRSVIVLNDANRSATPKLLTYVNETFSKRVKAVLTVPWDPHLRDAPTLDFPALRKDTREALMQLAAQLSEGFATAGALHE
;
A
#
# COMPACT_ATOMS: atom_id res chain seq x y z
N MET A 1 62.04 79.94 -34.91
CA MET A 1 61.87 80.12 -33.44
C MET A 1 61.26 81.50 -33.20
N PRO A 2 59.96 81.56 -32.92
CA PRO A 2 59.52 82.28 -31.73
C PRO A 2 58.56 81.45 -30.87
N ARG A 3 58.58 81.78 -29.57
CA ARG A 3 57.92 81.13 -28.43
C ARG A 3 56.38 81.22 -28.55
N LEU A 4 55.71 80.11 -28.31
CA LEU A 4 54.28 80.05 -28.03
C LEU A 4 54.11 80.35 -26.54
N GLU A 5 53.68 81.56 -26.23
CA GLU A 5 53.35 82.01 -24.88
C GLU A 5 52.05 81.37 -24.40
N ASP A 6 52.10 81.01 -23.12
CA ASP A 6 51.07 80.53 -22.23
C ASP A 6 49.71 81.22 -22.42
N ARG A 7 48.72 80.41 -22.81
CA ARG A 7 47.31 80.64 -22.46
C ARG A 7 46.83 79.47 -21.61
N TYR A 8 47.13 79.52 -20.32
CA TYR A 8 46.53 78.64 -19.33
C TYR A 8 45.03 78.98 -19.22
N ALA A 9 44.18 78.14 -19.81
CA ALA A 9 42.77 78.09 -19.46
C ALA A 9 42.62 77.29 -18.15
N PRO A 10 41.71 77.68 -17.23
CA PRO A 10 41.54 76.96 -15.98
C PRO A 10 41.04 75.54 -16.24
N VAL A 11 41.69 74.56 -15.59
CA VAL A 11 41.30 73.15 -15.61
C VAL A 11 39.89 73.04 -15.01
N PRO A 12 38.91 72.43 -15.70
CA PRO A 12 37.59 72.21 -15.11
C PRO A 12 37.71 71.35 -13.84
N PRO A 13 36.90 71.58 -12.80
CA PRO A 13 36.96 70.79 -11.57
C PRO A 13 36.79 69.31 -11.92
N ALA A 14 37.63 68.47 -11.31
CA ALA A 14 37.59 67.03 -11.50
C ALA A 14 36.15 66.54 -11.25
N GLN A 15 35.53 65.99 -12.29
CA GLN A 15 34.25 65.29 -12.19
C GLN A 15 34.44 64.19 -11.13
N GLN A 16 33.82 64.35 -9.96
CA GLN A 16 33.78 63.30 -8.95
C GLN A 16 33.20 62.07 -9.64
N TRP A 17 34.05 61.07 -9.87
CA TRP A 17 33.59 59.75 -10.26
C TRP A 17 32.62 59.26 -9.19
N SER A 18 31.58 58.58 -9.65
CA SER A 18 30.44 58.07 -8.87
C SER A 18 30.85 57.57 -7.47
N PRO A 19 29.97 57.71 -6.46
CA PRO A 19 30.30 57.34 -5.08
C PRO A 19 30.93 55.95 -5.02
N ALA A 20 31.94 55.79 -4.16
CA ALA A 20 32.62 54.54 -3.94
C ALA A 20 31.58 53.43 -3.71
N ILE A 21 31.49 52.50 -4.64
CA ILE A 21 30.51 51.42 -4.57
C ILE A 21 31.02 50.45 -3.53
N ASP A 22 30.33 50.34 -2.40
CA ASP A 22 30.61 49.32 -1.39
C ASP A 22 30.44 47.93 -2.03
N PRO A 23 31.51 47.10 -2.12
CA PRO A 23 31.41 45.77 -2.69
C PRO A 23 30.39 44.88 -1.96
N THR A 24 30.10 45.18 -0.70
CA THR A 24 29.12 44.43 0.10
C THR A 24 27.68 44.73 -0.26
N GLU A 25 27.38 45.89 -0.86
CA GLU A 25 26.02 46.27 -1.26
C GLU A 25 25.64 45.80 -2.68
N ARG A 26 26.62 45.46 -3.54
CA ARG A 26 26.34 45.08 -4.94
C ARG A 26 25.53 43.80 -5.10
N TRP A 27 25.60 42.90 -4.13
CA TRP A 27 24.89 41.62 -4.19
C TRP A 27 24.50 41.16 -2.80
N THR A 28 23.63 41.92 -2.13
CA THR A 28 22.85 41.40 -0.99
C THR A 28 21.52 40.88 -1.51
N PRO A 29 21.37 39.58 -1.82
CA PRO A 29 20.08 39.03 -2.22
C PRO A 29 19.10 39.18 -1.06
N ARG A 30 18.23 40.19 -1.11
CA ARG A 30 17.04 40.25 -0.27
C ARG A 30 16.01 39.31 -0.89
N ALA A 31 15.49 38.39 -0.10
CA ALA A 31 14.36 37.57 -0.53
C ALA A 31 13.20 38.50 -0.84
N ASP A 32 12.80 38.57 -2.11
CA ASP A 32 11.62 39.32 -2.54
C ASP A 32 10.38 38.50 -2.15
N PRO A 33 9.56 38.94 -1.18
CA PRO A 33 8.37 38.21 -0.76
C PRO A 33 7.35 38.07 -1.90
N GLN A 34 7.41 38.94 -2.91
CA GLN A 34 6.52 38.92 -4.08
C GLN A 34 7.02 38.00 -5.22
N ALA A 35 8.27 37.52 -5.16
CA ALA A 35 8.82 36.62 -6.18
C ALA A 35 8.33 35.16 -6.07
N SER A 36 7.46 34.86 -5.09
CA SER A 36 6.86 33.54 -4.85
C SER A 36 5.98 33.01 -6.00
N GLY A 37 5.72 33.82 -7.03
CA GLY A 37 4.92 33.43 -8.21
C GLY A 37 5.70 32.96 -9.44
N ALA A 38 7.03 33.16 -9.50
CA ALA A 38 7.83 32.70 -10.63
C ALA A 38 8.29 31.26 -10.40
N SER A 39 7.42 30.29 -10.64
CA SER A 39 7.78 28.87 -10.62
C SER A 39 8.71 28.56 -11.80
N PHE A 40 10.02 28.69 -11.62
CA PHE A 40 10.98 28.12 -12.56
C PHE A 40 10.76 26.61 -12.56
N ARG A 41 10.39 26.02 -13.69
CA ARG A 41 10.35 24.56 -13.83
C ARG A 41 11.76 24.04 -13.57
N PRO A 42 11.98 23.26 -12.50
CA PRO A 42 13.29 22.65 -12.29
C PRO A 42 13.59 21.75 -13.50
N ILE A 43 14.82 21.83 -14.00
CA ILE A 43 15.27 20.97 -15.10
C ILE A 43 15.27 19.55 -14.57
N GLU A 44 14.28 18.75 -14.97
CA GLU A 44 14.30 17.32 -14.68
C GLU A 44 15.41 16.67 -15.51
N ALA A 45 16.41 16.07 -14.85
CA ALA A 45 17.52 15.39 -15.53
C ALA A 45 17.03 14.33 -16.54
N ASN A 46 15.88 13.72 -16.28
CA ASN A 46 15.21 12.76 -17.17
C ASN A 46 14.62 13.40 -18.44
N ALA A 47 14.39 14.71 -18.48
CA ALA A 47 13.97 15.44 -19.67
C ALA A 47 15.14 15.71 -20.63
N VAL A 48 16.37 15.69 -20.13
CA VAL A 48 17.60 15.98 -20.90
C VAL A 48 18.30 14.69 -21.32
N VAL A 49 18.19 13.62 -20.54
CA VAL A 49 18.87 12.34 -20.80
C VAL A 49 17.88 11.31 -21.32
N LYS A 50 18.18 10.68 -22.48
CA LYS A 50 17.40 9.53 -22.97
C LYS A 50 17.33 8.48 -21.84
N PRO A 51 16.13 8.11 -21.35
CA PRO A 51 16.02 7.14 -20.28
C PRO A 51 16.64 5.82 -20.74
N ARG A 52 17.62 5.33 -19.97
CA ARG A 52 18.28 4.04 -20.23
C ARG A 52 17.20 2.97 -20.17
N ARG A 53 17.06 2.18 -21.24
CA ARG A 53 16.12 1.05 -21.25
C ARG A 53 16.56 0.07 -20.16
N GLU A 54 15.71 -0.13 -19.15
CA GLU A 54 16.01 -1.11 -18.12
C GLU A 54 16.09 -2.52 -18.75
N PRO A 55 17.14 -3.31 -18.43
CA PRO A 55 17.31 -4.65 -18.96
C PRO A 55 16.13 -5.57 -18.65
N ALA A 56 15.78 -6.46 -19.58
CA ALA A 56 14.76 -7.47 -19.33
C ALA A 56 15.28 -8.57 -18.39
N THR A 57 14.49 -8.92 -17.38
CA THR A 57 14.77 -9.97 -16.38
C THR A 57 13.94 -11.23 -16.59
N MET A 58 12.98 -11.21 -17.53
CA MET A 58 12.13 -12.36 -17.85
C MET A 58 11.86 -12.55 -19.36
N GLY A 59 11.40 -13.76 -19.71
CA GLY A 59 11.01 -14.15 -21.07
C GLY A 59 12.16 -14.16 -22.08
N TRP A 60 11.82 -14.26 -23.36
CA TRP A 60 12.80 -14.34 -24.46
C TRP A 60 13.69 -13.09 -24.56
N ARG A 61 13.20 -11.91 -24.12
CA ARG A 61 14.00 -10.68 -24.10
C ARG A 61 15.17 -10.76 -23.12
N LYS A 62 14.98 -11.42 -21.96
CA LYS A 62 16.08 -11.74 -21.05
C LYS A 62 17.08 -12.69 -21.71
N THR A 63 16.59 -13.71 -22.42
CA THR A 63 17.44 -14.66 -23.14
C THR A 63 18.29 -13.95 -24.19
N VAL A 64 17.71 -13.05 -25.00
CA VAL A 64 18.46 -12.23 -25.96
C VAL A 64 19.47 -11.34 -25.26
N TYR A 65 19.08 -10.66 -24.17
CA TYR A 65 19.99 -9.80 -23.42
C TYR A 65 21.18 -10.58 -22.84
N THR A 66 20.94 -11.79 -22.32
CA THR A 66 21.97 -12.64 -21.72
C THR A 66 22.85 -13.30 -22.80
N ALA A 67 22.25 -13.83 -23.87
CA ALA A 67 22.94 -14.52 -24.95
C ALA A 67 23.82 -13.58 -25.80
N THR A 68 23.47 -12.29 -25.87
CA THR A 68 24.28 -11.27 -26.55
C THR A 68 25.36 -10.66 -25.65
N GLY A 69 25.65 -11.25 -24.49
CA GLY A 69 26.66 -10.72 -23.56
C GLY A 69 26.31 -9.31 -23.07
N THR A 70 25.02 -9.00 -22.88
CA THR A 70 24.47 -7.69 -22.51
C THR A 70 24.55 -6.59 -23.59
N LEU A 71 24.98 -6.91 -24.81
CA LEU A 71 25.10 -5.95 -25.92
C LEU A 71 23.74 -5.50 -26.47
N VAL A 72 22.76 -6.42 -26.56
CA VAL A 72 21.44 -6.12 -27.13
C VAL A 72 20.39 -6.04 -26.02
N ASN A 73 20.06 -4.81 -25.62
CA ASN A 73 19.01 -4.54 -24.64
C ASN A 73 17.70 -4.09 -25.33
N LEU A 74 16.80 -5.06 -25.53
CA LEU A 74 15.45 -4.80 -26.06
C LEU A 74 14.52 -4.09 -25.05
N GLY A 75 14.96 -3.95 -23.80
CA GLY A 75 14.19 -3.41 -22.69
C GLY A 75 13.14 -4.40 -22.16
N ALA A 76 12.67 -4.13 -20.94
CA ALA A 76 11.56 -4.86 -20.35
C ALA A 76 10.29 -4.79 -21.23
N GLY A 77 9.59 -5.92 -21.36
CA GLY A 77 8.31 -5.98 -22.08
C GLY A 77 7.17 -5.27 -21.32
N LYS A 78 6.00 -5.07 -21.97
CA LYS A 78 4.83 -4.42 -21.33
C LYS A 78 4.41 -5.10 -20.02
N HIS A 79 4.29 -6.42 -20.04
CA HIS A 79 3.92 -7.22 -18.87
C HIS A 79 4.97 -7.12 -17.75
N GLU A 80 6.26 -7.18 -18.09
CA GLU A 80 7.34 -7.04 -17.12
C GLU A 80 7.38 -5.65 -16.48
N LYS A 81 7.17 -4.58 -17.26
CA LYS A 81 7.05 -3.21 -16.75
C LYS A 81 5.88 -3.07 -15.78
N MET A 82 4.75 -3.70 -16.08
CA MET A 82 3.58 -3.72 -15.20
C MET A 82 3.89 -4.42 -13.87
N LEU A 83 4.55 -5.58 -13.90
CA LEU A 83 4.97 -6.28 -12.66
C LEU A 83 5.97 -5.44 -11.85
N ARG A 84 6.89 -4.71 -12.50
CA ARG A 84 7.81 -3.79 -11.83
C ARG A 84 7.06 -2.63 -11.19
N ASP A 85 6.15 -1.99 -11.91
CA ASP A 85 5.30 -0.92 -11.36
C ASP A 85 4.52 -1.38 -10.13
N TRP A 86 3.88 -2.55 -10.20
CA TRP A 86 3.21 -3.14 -9.03
C TRP A 86 4.17 -3.39 -7.86
N THR A 87 5.35 -3.94 -8.13
CA THR A 87 6.38 -4.16 -7.10
C THR A 87 6.80 -2.84 -6.45
N THR A 88 7.03 -1.78 -7.23
CA THR A 88 7.38 -0.45 -6.74
C THR A 88 6.29 0.11 -5.81
N ARG A 89 5.01 -0.04 -6.17
CA ARG A 89 3.90 0.41 -5.32
C ARG A 89 3.80 -0.39 -4.03
N ILE A 90 3.88 -1.72 -4.11
CA ILE A 90 3.83 -2.63 -2.95
C ILE A 90 4.96 -2.35 -1.95
N THR A 91 6.13 -1.95 -2.45
CA THR A 91 7.33 -1.66 -1.65
C THR A 91 7.48 -0.18 -1.29
N ALA A 92 6.51 0.67 -1.65
CA ALA A 92 6.54 2.08 -1.32
C ALA A 92 6.65 2.29 0.20
N ASN A 93 7.31 3.39 0.58
CA ASN A 93 7.47 3.76 1.98
C ASN A 93 6.11 4.03 2.63
N ILE A 94 5.94 3.59 3.87
CA ILE A 94 4.77 3.87 4.71
C ILE A 94 5.26 4.77 5.84
N PRO A 95 4.96 6.09 5.82
CA PRO A 95 5.23 6.95 6.96
C PRO A 95 4.37 6.50 8.15
N GLY A 96 4.97 5.78 9.10
CA GLY A 96 4.27 5.20 10.24
C GLY A 96 3.71 3.81 9.96
N ASN A 97 2.39 3.68 10.05
CA ASN A 97 1.67 2.42 9.89
C ASN A 97 0.56 2.56 8.87
N TYR A 98 0.16 1.43 8.29
CA TYR A 98 -0.99 1.36 7.40
C TYR A 98 -1.80 0.11 7.71
N GLN A 99 -3.11 0.25 7.78
CA GLN A 99 -4.02 -0.83 8.12
C GLN A 99 -5.05 -1.04 7.01
N ILE A 100 -5.14 -2.28 6.54
CA ILE A 100 -6.11 -2.71 5.54
C ILE A 100 -7.07 -3.70 6.19
N ALA A 101 -8.35 -3.34 6.29
CA ALA A 101 -9.38 -4.28 6.75
C ALA A 101 -10.03 -5.02 5.57
N ALA A 102 -10.01 -6.35 5.65
CA ALA A 102 -10.76 -7.22 4.77
C ALA A 102 -12.18 -7.37 5.32
N ILE A 103 -13.18 -6.94 4.57
CA ILE A 103 -14.59 -6.98 4.99
C ILE A 103 -15.46 -7.70 3.97
N SER A 104 -16.51 -8.36 4.46
CA SER A 104 -17.55 -8.96 3.61
C SER A 104 -18.86 -9.05 4.36
N MET A 105 -19.99 -8.84 3.67
CA MET A 105 -21.32 -8.95 4.30
C MET A 105 -21.89 -10.38 4.29
N LYS A 106 -21.21 -11.33 3.62
CA LYS A 106 -21.62 -12.74 3.57
C LYS A 106 -20.45 -13.65 3.94
N GLY A 107 -20.71 -14.65 4.78
CA GLY A 107 -19.76 -15.72 5.06
C GLY A 107 -19.44 -16.54 3.81
N GLY A 108 -18.22 -17.07 3.73
CA GLY A 108 -17.83 -18.00 2.67
C GLY A 108 -17.42 -17.36 1.33
N VAL A 109 -17.29 -16.03 1.23
CA VAL A 109 -16.76 -15.37 0.01
C VAL A 109 -15.24 -15.48 -0.16
N GLY A 110 -14.56 -16.21 0.73
CA GLY A 110 -13.10 -16.42 0.69
C GLY A 110 -12.27 -15.29 1.31
N LYS A 111 -12.88 -14.46 2.18
CA LYS A 111 -12.21 -13.31 2.82
C LYS A 111 -10.91 -13.68 3.53
N THR A 112 -10.94 -14.61 4.47
CA THR A 112 -9.77 -15.09 5.23
C THR A 112 -8.63 -15.56 4.32
N ARG A 113 -8.97 -16.28 3.26
CA ARG A 113 -8.00 -16.81 2.29
C ARG A 113 -7.37 -15.72 1.45
N LEU A 114 -8.17 -14.74 1.01
CA LEU A 114 -7.65 -13.57 0.31
C LEU A 114 -6.81 -12.68 1.23
N THR A 115 -7.19 -12.51 2.49
CA THR A 115 -6.38 -11.78 3.49
C THR A 115 -4.99 -12.41 3.63
N ALA A 116 -4.92 -13.73 3.82
CA ALA A 116 -3.65 -14.45 3.89
C ALA A 116 -2.85 -14.34 2.58
N ALA A 117 -3.50 -14.52 1.43
CA ALA A 117 -2.83 -14.50 0.14
C ALA A 117 -2.27 -13.11 -0.22
N VAL A 118 -3.05 -12.04 -0.03
CA VAL A 118 -2.61 -10.65 -0.27
C VAL A 118 -1.57 -10.22 0.77
N GLY A 119 -1.76 -10.58 2.04
CA GLY A 119 -0.75 -10.34 3.09
C GLY A 119 0.59 -11.00 2.75
N SER A 120 0.56 -12.19 2.16
CA SER A 120 1.77 -12.91 1.73
C SER A 120 2.46 -12.22 0.57
N VAL A 121 1.72 -11.63 -0.38
CA VAL A 121 2.29 -10.77 -1.42
C VAL A 121 3.02 -9.58 -0.80
N PHE A 122 2.39 -8.87 0.12
CA PHE A 122 3.02 -7.74 0.81
C PHE A 122 4.28 -8.17 1.56
N ALA A 123 4.20 -9.22 2.37
CA ALA A 123 5.31 -9.69 3.18
C ALA A 123 6.51 -10.15 2.32
N PHE A 124 6.24 -10.86 1.22
CA PHE A 124 7.27 -11.33 0.31
C PHE A 124 8.03 -10.16 -0.33
N HIS A 125 7.31 -9.19 -0.89
CA HIS A 125 7.93 -8.07 -1.61
C HIS A 125 8.58 -7.05 -0.67
N ARG A 126 8.03 -6.83 0.53
CA ARG A 126 8.57 -5.90 1.54
C ARG A 126 9.68 -6.53 2.39
N GLY A 127 9.87 -7.84 2.31
CA GLY A 127 10.88 -8.58 3.07
C GLY A 127 10.50 -8.89 4.53
N GLY A 128 9.24 -8.66 4.91
CA GLY A 128 8.70 -8.80 6.27
C GLY A 128 7.97 -7.53 6.74
N GLY A 129 7.74 -7.42 8.05
CA GLY A 129 7.10 -6.22 8.63
C GLY A 129 5.60 -6.08 8.32
N VAL A 130 4.96 -7.19 7.95
CA VAL A 130 3.53 -7.30 7.65
C VAL A 130 2.91 -8.32 8.58
N ILE A 131 1.81 -7.94 9.23
CA ILE A 131 1.04 -8.81 10.11
C ILE A 131 -0.39 -8.97 9.59
N ALA A 132 -0.90 -10.20 9.63
CA ALA A 132 -2.30 -10.52 9.47
C ALA A 132 -2.93 -10.71 10.85
N ILE A 133 -4.03 -10.02 11.14
CA ILE A 133 -4.73 -10.09 12.43
C ILE A 133 -6.06 -10.78 12.19
N ASP A 134 -6.26 -11.91 12.83
CA ASP A 134 -7.52 -12.64 12.81
C ASP A 134 -8.46 -12.04 13.85
N ALA A 135 -9.46 -11.31 13.37
CA ALA A 135 -10.32 -10.50 14.20
C ALA A 135 -11.74 -11.12 14.19
N ASP A 136 -11.79 -12.39 14.59
CA ASP A 136 -12.97 -13.24 14.72
C ASP A 136 -13.13 -13.65 16.21
N ASP A 137 -14.37 -13.61 16.71
CA ASP A 137 -14.73 -14.10 18.05
C ASP A 137 -15.10 -15.59 18.07
N THR A 138 -15.22 -16.22 16.89
CA THR A 138 -15.67 -17.59 16.68
C THR A 138 -14.63 -18.45 15.95
N ALA A 139 -13.53 -18.78 16.64
CA ALA A 139 -12.50 -19.72 16.16
C ALA A 139 -12.11 -19.49 14.68
N GLY A 140 -11.50 -18.34 14.40
CA GLY A 140 -11.10 -17.95 13.06
C GLY A 140 -10.08 -18.92 12.46
N ARG A 141 -10.05 -19.03 11.13
CA ARG A 141 -9.17 -19.98 10.41
C ARG A 141 -7.93 -19.34 9.80
N LEU A 142 -7.70 -18.06 10.07
CA LEU A 142 -6.59 -17.33 9.44
C LEU A 142 -5.24 -17.86 9.93
N GLY A 143 -5.13 -18.10 11.25
CA GLY A 143 -3.95 -18.68 11.88
C GLY A 143 -3.56 -20.01 11.24
N GLU A 144 -4.48 -20.98 11.24
CA GLU A 144 -4.28 -22.31 10.66
C GLU A 144 -3.92 -22.27 9.16
N PHE A 145 -4.54 -21.36 8.41
CA PHE A 145 -4.29 -21.24 6.98
C PHE A 145 -2.90 -20.63 6.67
N ILE A 146 -2.32 -19.85 7.57
CA ILE A 146 -0.98 -19.24 7.40
C ILE A 146 0.10 -20.12 8.03
N ASP A 147 -0.12 -20.59 9.25
CA ASP A 147 0.83 -21.37 10.05
C ASP A 147 0.07 -22.40 10.91
N PRO A 148 -0.07 -23.65 10.45
CA PRO A 148 -0.84 -24.69 11.13
C PRO A 148 -0.17 -25.20 12.41
N GLU A 149 1.11 -24.87 12.65
CA GLU A 149 1.82 -25.29 13.87
C GLU A 149 1.58 -24.33 15.05
N MET A 150 0.97 -23.17 14.78
CA MET A 150 0.74 -22.13 15.76
C MET A 150 -0.34 -22.52 16.79
N LYS A 151 -0.07 -22.22 18.07
CA LYS A 151 -0.95 -22.61 19.21
C LYS A 151 -1.35 -21.48 20.14
N VAL A 152 -0.77 -20.30 19.96
CA VAL A 152 -1.09 -19.10 20.77
C VAL A 152 -1.63 -18.01 19.84
N GLY A 153 -2.20 -16.96 20.40
CA GLY A 153 -2.82 -15.91 19.60
C GLY A 153 -3.00 -14.61 20.36
N VAL A 154 -4.05 -13.88 19.99
CA VAL A 154 -4.34 -12.54 20.49
C VAL A 154 -4.49 -12.47 22.01
N ARG A 155 -5.03 -13.53 22.63
CA ARG A 155 -5.21 -13.61 24.08
C ARG A 155 -3.87 -13.59 24.82
N GLU A 156 -2.97 -14.50 24.48
CA GLU A 156 -1.65 -14.58 25.09
C GLU A 156 -0.81 -13.34 24.80
N PHE A 157 -0.95 -12.80 23.58
CA PHE A 157 -0.30 -11.56 23.17
C PHE A 157 -0.73 -10.36 24.02
N LEU A 158 -2.02 -10.25 24.36
CA LEU A 158 -2.53 -9.15 25.18
C LEU A 158 -2.24 -9.34 26.67
N ALA A 159 -2.19 -10.60 27.13
CA ALA A 159 -1.88 -10.94 28.51
C ALA A 159 -0.42 -10.63 28.89
N ASP A 160 0.51 -10.69 27.93
CA ASP A 160 1.91 -10.30 28.17
C ASP A 160 2.09 -8.79 28.00
N ALA A 161 2.37 -8.09 29.10
CA ALA A 161 2.63 -6.64 29.09
C ALA A 161 3.99 -6.28 28.47
N ASP A 162 4.93 -7.23 28.40
CA ASP A 162 6.28 -7.02 27.87
C ASP A 162 6.37 -7.25 26.34
N ALA A 163 5.30 -7.78 25.72
CA ALA A 163 5.19 -8.04 24.29
C ALA A 163 4.97 -6.77 23.44
N LEU A 164 5.81 -5.75 23.63
CA LEU A 164 5.66 -4.42 23.01
C LEU A 164 6.61 -4.14 21.84
N THR A 165 7.61 -5.00 21.62
CA THR A 165 8.65 -4.80 20.60
C THR A 165 9.06 -6.11 19.94
N HIS A 166 9.51 -6.06 18.69
CA HIS A 166 10.27 -7.18 18.11
C HIS A 166 11.62 -7.31 18.86
N PRO A 167 12.10 -8.52 19.24
CA PRO A 167 11.58 -9.85 18.94
C PRO A 167 10.60 -10.44 19.95
N LYS A 168 10.24 -9.72 21.02
CA LYS A 168 9.39 -10.24 22.12
C LYS A 168 7.98 -10.65 21.67
N THR A 169 7.51 -10.17 20.53
CA THR A 169 6.20 -10.54 19.98
C THR A 169 6.20 -11.85 19.19
N ARG A 170 7.37 -12.32 18.75
CA ARG A 170 7.53 -13.55 17.95
C ARG A 170 6.89 -14.80 18.55
N PRO A 171 6.96 -15.04 19.88
CA PRO A 171 6.31 -16.21 20.48
C PRO A 171 4.80 -16.24 20.28
N TYR A 172 4.17 -15.08 20.03
CA TYR A 172 2.72 -14.92 19.92
C TYR A 172 2.20 -14.87 18.49
N THR A 173 3.08 -14.95 17.49
CA THR A 173 2.72 -14.86 16.07
C THR A 173 3.19 -16.09 15.29
N GLY A 174 2.32 -16.63 14.43
CA GLY A 174 2.72 -17.61 13.42
C GLY A 174 3.38 -16.93 12.21
N ARG A 175 4.05 -17.69 11.34
CA ARG A 175 4.64 -17.11 10.12
C ARG A 175 4.73 -18.12 8.97
N ASN A 176 4.32 -17.71 7.77
CA ASN A 176 4.49 -18.51 6.56
C ASN A 176 5.84 -18.30 5.84
N ARG A 177 6.03 -19.01 4.72
CA ARG A 177 7.26 -18.94 3.89
C ARG A 177 7.51 -17.57 3.29
N GLU A 178 6.45 -16.83 2.98
CA GLU A 178 6.48 -15.46 2.43
C GLU A 178 6.78 -14.40 3.51
N ARG A 179 6.98 -14.83 4.76
CA ARG A 179 7.27 -13.98 5.93
C ARG A 179 6.08 -13.15 6.42
N LEU A 180 4.86 -13.50 6.01
CA LEU A 180 3.66 -12.94 6.60
C LEU A 180 3.53 -13.47 8.02
N GLU A 181 3.49 -12.58 9.00
CA GLU A 181 3.20 -12.94 10.37
C GLU A 181 1.70 -12.94 10.60
N VAL A 182 1.20 -13.82 11.47
CA VAL A 182 -0.21 -13.89 11.83
C VAL A 182 -0.41 -13.85 13.32
N LEU A 183 -1.32 -13.00 13.79
CA LEU A 183 -1.87 -13.04 15.13
C LEU A 183 -3.24 -13.71 15.04
N ALA A 184 -3.29 -14.96 15.49
CA ALA A 184 -4.50 -15.78 15.42
C ALA A 184 -5.53 -15.35 16.48
N SER A 185 -6.81 -15.60 16.19
CA SER A 185 -7.90 -15.47 17.15
C SER A 185 -7.76 -16.51 18.25
N ASN A 186 -8.44 -16.31 19.39
CA ASN A 186 -8.43 -17.29 20.47
C ASN A 186 -9.13 -18.58 20.01
N GLN A 187 -8.36 -19.68 19.92
CA GLN A 187 -8.88 -21.01 19.56
C GLN A 187 -9.31 -21.83 20.79
N ASN A 188 -8.98 -21.37 22.01
CA ASN A 188 -9.21 -22.14 23.21
C ASN A 188 -10.65 -22.00 23.71
N VAL A 189 -11.48 -22.99 23.38
CA VAL A 189 -12.89 -23.08 23.79
C VAL A 189 -13.06 -23.16 25.32
N ALA A 190 -12.03 -23.60 26.05
CA ALA A 190 -12.08 -23.71 27.51
C ALA A 190 -11.81 -22.37 28.23
N THR A 191 -11.44 -21.30 27.51
CA THR A 191 -11.13 -19.99 28.10
C THR A 191 -12.00 -18.91 27.47
N ASP A 192 -12.85 -18.28 28.28
CA ASP A 192 -13.62 -17.11 27.88
C ASP A 192 -12.68 -15.91 27.71
N PHE A 193 -12.32 -15.62 26.45
CA PHE A 193 -11.70 -14.36 26.05
C PHE A 193 -12.56 -13.73 24.95
N PRO A 194 -13.45 -12.77 25.29
CA PRO A 194 -14.23 -12.07 24.29
C PRO A 194 -13.32 -11.13 23.49
N PHE A 195 -13.35 -11.24 22.17
CA PHE A 195 -12.68 -10.28 21.29
C PHE A 195 -13.57 -9.06 21.07
N ASP A 196 -13.65 -8.22 22.10
CA ASP A 196 -14.46 -7.00 22.12
C ASP A 196 -13.74 -5.78 21.52
N GLU A 197 -14.40 -4.62 21.57
CA GLU A 197 -13.86 -3.37 21.00
C GLU A 197 -12.55 -2.95 21.68
N GLN A 198 -12.43 -3.15 23.00
CA GLN A 198 -11.25 -2.79 23.76
C GLN A 198 -10.08 -3.72 23.38
N ALA A 199 -10.30 -5.03 23.35
CA ALA A 199 -9.31 -6.01 22.91
C ALA A 199 -8.84 -5.74 21.48
N PHE A 200 -9.76 -5.32 20.59
CA PHE A 200 -9.41 -4.89 19.24
C PHE A 200 -8.48 -3.67 19.25
N PHE A 201 -8.84 -2.60 19.96
CA PHE A 201 -8.00 -1.40 20.02
C PHE A 201 -6.63 -1.65 20.65
N ASP A 202 -6.55 -2.46 21.70
CA ASP A 202 -5.28 -2.83 22.31
C ASP A 202 -4.41 -3.65 21.36
N THR A 203 -5.02 -4.57 20.61
CA THR A 203 -4.34 -5.36 19.57
C THR A 203 -3.75 -4.46 18.49
N ILE A 204 -4.56 -3.55 17.94
CA ILE A 204 -4.12 -2.60 16.91
C ILE A 204 -3.03 -1.67 17.45
N SER A 205 -3.21 -1.13 18.66
CA SER A 205 -2.27 -0.19 19.28
C SER A 205 -0.89 -0.82 19.52
N ARG A 206 -0.85 -2.09 19.95
CA ARG A 206 0.41 -2.81 20.13
C ARG A 206 1.05 -3.19 18.79
N THR A 207 0.27 -3.75 17.87
CA THR A 207 0.79 -4.20 16.56
C THR A 207 1.34 -3.06 15.72
N ARG A 208 0.73 -1.86 15.76
CA ARG A 208 1.25 -0.64 15.11
C ARG A 208 2.64 -0.22 15.60
N ARG A 209 3.04 -0.55 16.83
CA ARG A 209 4.40 -0.23 17.29
C ARG A 209 5.48 -1.11 16.64
N ILE A 210 5.08 -2.22 16.02
CA ILE A 210 5.99 -3.29 15.57
C ILE A 210 5.93 -3.50 14.06
N TYR A 211 4.74 -3.39 13.46
CA TYR A 211 4.51 -3.69 12.04
C TYR A 211 4.07 -2.45 11.28
N GLN A 212 4.74 -2.15 10.17
CA GLN A 212 4.36 -1.03 9.30
C GLN A 212 3.05 -1.28 8.56
N LEU A 213 2.68 -2.55 8.32
CA LEU A 213 1.48 -2.91 7.58
C LEU A 213 0.71 -4.00 8.31
N ALA A 214 -0.59 -3.75 8.53
CA ALA A 214 -1.51 -4.71 9.12
C ALA A 214 -2.65 -5.05 8.14
N MET A 215 -2.93 -6.35 7.97
CA MET A 215 -4.09 -6.89 7.27
C MET A 215 -5.06 -7.44 8.31
N VAL A 216 -6.23 -6.83 8.49
CA VAL A 216 -7.21 -7.26 9.49
C VAL A 216 -8.27 -8.12 8.81
N ASP A 217 -8.42 -9.38 9.20
CA ASP A 217 -9.48 -10.26 8.73
C ASP A 217 -10.75 -10.09 9.57
N CYS A 218 -11.69 -9.26 9.09
CA CYS A 218 -12.93 -8.95 9.80
C CYS A 218 -14.01 -10.01 9.54
N ALA A 219 -13.78 -11.24 10.00
CA ALA A 219 -14.76 -12.32 9.88
C ALA A 219 -15.92 -12.10 10.85
N ALA A 220 -17.15 -12.06 10.30
CA ALA A 220 -18.40 -12.04 11.06
C ALA A 220 -18.55 -10.98 12.19
N MET A 221 -17.69 -9.95 12.22
CA MET A 221 -17.72 -8.91 13.25
C MET A 221 -19.09 -8.24 13.36
N LYS A 222 -19.52 -7.99 14.60
CA LYS A 222 -20.79 -7.34 14.91
C LYS A 222 -20.56 -6.04 15.69
N GLY A 223 -21.61 -5.20 15.71
CA GLY A 223 -21.71 -4.08 16.64
C GLY A 223 -20.54 -3.10 16.55
N ASP A 224 -19.88 -2.90 17.68
CA ASP A 224 -18.87 -1.86 17.87
C ASP A 224 -17.48 -2.29 17.39
N VAL A 225 -17.13 -3.58 17.45
CA VAL A 225 -15.85 -4.10 16.91
C VAL A 225 -15.73 -3.81 15.41
N PHE A 226 -16.82 -3.98 14.66
CA PHE A 226 -16.83 -3.65 13.23
C PHE A 226 -16.61 -2.14 12.99
N LYS A 227 -17.19 -1.28 13.83
CA LYS A 227 -16.96 0.17 13.74
C LYS A 227 -15.51 0.52 14.08
N ALA A 228 -14.96 -0.05 15.15
CA ALA A 228 -13.57 0.12 15.54
C ALA A 228 -12.60 -0.32 14.42
N ALA A 229 -12.87 -1.44 13.76
CA ALA A 229 -12.09 -1.90 12.62
C ALA A 229 -12.14 -0.91 11.45
N LEU A 230 -13.31 -0.35 11.13
CA LEU A 230 -13.44 0.66 10.08
C LEU A 230 -12.75 1.98 10.45
N SER A 231 -12.93 2.46 11.68
CA SER A 231 -12.34 3.71 12.18
C SER A 231 -10.82 3.66 12.26
N SER A 232 -10.24 2.48 12.43
CA SER A 232 -8.79 2.27 12.46
C SER A 232 -8.18 1.90 11.10
N SER A 233 -8.98 1.74 10.04
CA SER A 233 -8.48 1.30 8.73
C SER A 233 -8.17 2.46 7.80
N ASP A 234 -7.06 2.34 7.07
CA ASP A 234 -6.65 3.29 6.03
C ASP A 234 -7.18 2.91 4.65
N ALA A 235 -7.45 1.62 4.44
CA ALA A 235 -8.13 1.12 3.26
C ALA A 235 -8.96 -0.12 3.60
N LEU A 236 -9.96 -0.40 2.76
CA LEU A 236 -10.75 -1.62 2.85
C LEU A 236 -10.49 -2.50 1.63
N MET A 237 -10.40 -3.80 1.88
CA MET A 237 -10.55 -4.84 0.87
C MET A 237 -11.97 -5.39 0.99
N ILE A 238 -12.87 -4.90 0.15
CA ILE A 238 -14.31 -5.24 0.19
C ILE A 238 -14.56 -6.45 -0.69
N ILE A 239 -14.82 -7.61 -0.08
CA ILE A 239 -14.85 -8.90 -0.79
C ILE A 239 -16.29 -9.35 -1.02
N GLY A 240 -16.59 -9.71 -2.26
CA GLY A 240 -17.86 -10.31 -2.65
C GLY A 240 -17.69 -11.47 -3.63
N SER A 241 -18.73 -12.30 -3.77
CA SER A 241 -18.74 -13.37 -4.78
C SER A 241 -19.06 -12.81 -6.17
N CYS A 242 -18.59 -13.51 -7.20
CA CYS A 242 -18.93 -13.24 -8.60
C CYS A 242 -20.38 -13.68 -8.96
N THR A 243 -21.37 -13.19 -8.21
CA THR A 243 -22.80 -13.43 -8.43
C THR A 243 -23.60 -12.13 -8.34
N VAL A 244 -24.85 -12.12 -8.83
CA VAL A 244 -25.74 -10.95 -8.73
C VAL A 244 -26.03 -10.60 -7.27
N GLU A 245 -26.26 -11.61 -6.43
CA GLU A 245 -26.44 -11.44 -4.98
C GLU A 245 -25.18 -10.84 -4.35
N GLY A 246 -24.00 -11.29 -4.76
CA GLY A 246 -22.71 -10.76 -4.31
C GLY A 246 -22.57 -9.27 -4.64
N ALA A 247 -22.91 -8.88 -5.87
CA ALA A 247 -22.91 -7.48 -6.30
C ALA A 247 -23.89 -6.62 -5.48
N LYS A 248 -25.11 -7.10 -5.23
CA LYS A 248 -26.10 -6.42 -4.38
C LYS A 248 -25.61 -6.26 -2.94
N MET A 249 -24.87 -7.23 -2.41
CA MET A 249 -24.28 -7.11 -1.07
C MET A 249 -23.18 -6.05 -1.04
N ILE A 250 -22.30 -6.03 -2.04
CA ILE A 250 -21.28 -4.97 -2.15
C ILE A 250 -21.96 -3.60 -2.19
N GLU A 251 -22.99 -3.42 -3.02
CA GLU A 251 -23.75 -2.17 -3.09
C GLU A 251 -24.27 -1.71 -1.72
N ARG A 252 -24.88 -2.63 -0.95
CA ARG A 252 -25.38 -2.36 0.40
C ARG A 252 -24.24 -1.93 1.33
N THR A 253 -23.08 -2.59 1.28
CA THR A 253 -21.90 -2.22 2.08
C THR A 253 -21.44 -0.81 1.72
N LEU A 254 -21.32 -0.49 0.43
CA LEU A 254 -20.90 0.85 -0.01
C LEU A 254 -21.89 1.94 0.42
N ASN A 255 -23.19 1.67 0.34
CA ASN A 255 -24.23 2.61 0.78
C ASN A 255 -24.20 2.80 2.30
N TRP A 256 -23.99 1.72 3.06
CA TRP A 256 -23.86 1.79 4.51
C TRP A 256 -22.63 2.60 4.95
N LEU A 257 -21.50 2.45 4.25
CA LEU A 257 -20.27 3.21 4.47
C LEU A 257 -20.43 4.69 4.09
N ALA A 258 -21.02 4.96 2.91
CA ALA A 258 -21.28 6.33 2.46
C ALA A 258 -22.20 7.09 3.42
N ALA A 259 -23.27 6.45 3.91
CA ALA A 259 -24.18 7.03 4.90
C ALA A 259 -23.50 7.42 6.23
N ARG A 260 -22.30 6.88 6.51
CA ARG A 260 -21.52 7.12 7.73
C ARG A 260 -20.25 7.93 7.45
N ARG A 261 -20.26 8.77 6.40
CA ARG A 261 -19.14 9.63 5.99
C ARG A 261 -17.86 8.88 5.62
N GLY A 262 -17.95 7.58 5.31
CA GLY A 262 -16.80 6.76 4.88
C GLY A 262 -16.33 7.02 3.44
N HIS A 263 -16.62 8.18 2.84
CA HIS A 263 -16.31 8.46 1.43
C HIS A 263 -14.81 8.42 1.14
N GLU A 264 -13.98 9.04 1.98
CA GLU A 264 -12.53 9.04 1.81
C GLU A 264 -11.93 7.65 1.99
N LEU A 265 -12.43 6.87 2.95
CA LEU A 265 -12.06 5.48 3.13
C LEU A 265 -12.41 4.66 1.89
N LEU A 266 -13.62 4.84 1.34
CA LEU A 266 -14.05 4.17 0.12
C LEU A 266 -13.16 4.51 -1.09
N HIS A 267 -12.76 5.77 -1.27
CA HIS A 267 -11.87 6.18 -2.36
C HIS A 267 -10.47 5.54 -2.30
N ARG A 268 -10.05 5.06 -1.12
CA ARG A 268 -8.80 4.29 -0.91
C ARG A 268 -9.02 2.78 -0.87
N SER A 269 -10.27 2.32 -0.94
CA SER A 269 -10.64 0.92 -0.82
C SER A 269 -10.76 0.23 -2.17
N VAL A 270 -10.54 -1.08 -2.19
CA VAL A 270 -10.64 -1.92 -3.39
C VAL A 270 -11.78 -2.91 -3.21
N ILE A 271 -12.65 -3.01 -4.22
CA ILE A 271 -13.64 -4.10 -4.30
C ILE A 271 -12.99 -5.30 -4.96
N VAL A 272 -13.12 -6.47 -4.34
CA VAL A 272 -12.61 -7.73 -4.84
C VAL A 272 -13.76 -8.69 -5.11
N LEU A 273 -13.94 -9.02 -6.37
CA LEU A 273 -14.83 -10.08 -6.82
C LEU A 273 -14.07 -11.39 -6.81
N ASN A 274 -14.31 -12.22 -5.80
CA ASN A 274 -13.66 -13.51 -5.66
C ASN A 274 -14.47 -14.60 -6.36
N ASP A 275 -13.89 -15.22 -7.39
CA ASP A 275 -14.53 -16.28 -8.14
C ASP A 275 -14.35 -17.66 -7.49
N ALA A 276 -14.66 -17.78 -6.20
CA ALA A 276 -14.46 -19.01 -5.43
C ALA A 276 -15.25 -20.23 -5.97
N ASN A 277 -16.29 -19.99 -6.77
CA ASN A 277 -17.21 -21.02 -7.29
C ASN A 277 -17.33 -21.03 -8.83
N ARG A 278 -16.40 -20.42 -9.57
CA ARG A 278 -16.43 -20.38 -11.05
C ARG A 278 -17.75 -19.81 -11.59
N SER A 279 -18.28 -18.82 -10.91
CA SER A 279 -19.55 -18.15 -11.23
C SER A 279 -19.36 -16.84 -12.00
N ALA A 280 -18.12 -16.40 -12.18
CA ALA A 280 -17.81 -15.18 -12.91
C ALA A 280 -18.28 -15.22 -14.37
N THR A 281 -19.01 -14.18 -14.78
CA THR A 281 -19.40 -13.96 -16.18
C THR A 281 -18.93 -12.58 -16.64
N PRO A 282 -18.46 -12.41 -17.89
CA PRO A 282 -18.00 -11.11 -18.37
C PRO A 282 -19.04 -10.00 -18.20
N LYS A 283 -20.31 -10.30 -18.47
CA LYS A 283 -21.42 -9.35 -18.32
C LYS A 283 -21.56 -8.83 -16.88
N LEU A 284 -21.49 -9.73 -15.89
CA LEU A 284 -21.56 -9.34 -14.48
C LEU A 284 -20.34 -8.52 -14.07
N LEU A 285 -19.13 -8.97 -14.42
CA LEU A 285 -17.90 -8.28 -14.06
C LEU A 285 -17.85 -6.86 -14.63
N THR A 286 -18.22 -6.69 -15.91
CA THR A 286 -18.31 -5.38 -16.55
C THR A 286 -19.33 -4.49 -15.84
N TYR A 287 -20.54 -5.01 -15.59
CA TYR A 287 -21.60 -4.25 -14.90
C TYR A 287 -21.15 -3.77 -13.52
N VAL A 288 -20.55 -4.65 -12.73
CA VAL A 288 -20.06 -4.32 -11.37
C VAL A 288 -18.95 -3.28 -11.42
N ASN A 289 -18.00 -3.42 -12.36
CA ASN A 289 -16.94 -2.45 -12.55
C ASN A 289 -17.47 -1.06 -12.95
N GLU A 290 -18.38 -0.99 -13.93
CA GLU A 290 -19.00 0.27 -14.36
C GLU A 290 -19.81 0.93 -13.24
N THR A 291 -20.50 0.13 -12.41
CA THR A 291 -21.34 0.61 -11.32
C THR A 291 -20.52 1.20 -10.17
N PHE A 292 -19.41 0.56 -9.79
CA PHE A 292 -18.70 0.92 -8.54
C PHE A 292 -17.36 1.62 -8.74
N SER A 293 -16.73 1.56 -9.92
CA SER A 293 -15.39 2.14 -10.15
C SER A 293 -15.26 3.63 -9.82
N LYS A 294 -16.36 4.40 -9.81
CA LYS A 294 -16.36 5.82 -9.43
C LYS A 294 -16.37 6.07 -7.92
N ARG A 295 -16.75 5.06 -7.13
CA ARG A 295 -16.93 5.15 -5.67
C ARG A 295 -15.76 4.57 -4.88
N VAL A 296 -14.96 3.72 -5.53
CA VAL A 296 -13.84 3.03 -4.91
C VAL A 296 -12.58 3.20 -5.74
N LYS A 297 -11.43 2.82 -5.17
CA LYS A 297 -10.15 2.93 -5.88
C LYS A 297 -10.10 2.08 -7.14
N ALA A 298 -10.51 0.82 -7.00
CA ALA A 298 -10.52 -0.15 -8.06
C ALA A 298 -11.55 -1.26 -7.79
N VAL A 299 -12.00 -1.91 -8.86
CA VAL A 299 -12.76 -3.16 -8.81
C VAL A 299 -11.92 -4.22 -9.51
N LEU A 300 -11.51 -5.25 -8.77
CA LEU A 300 -10.66 -6.32 -9.28
C LEU A 300 -11.35 -7.67 -9.14
N THR A 301 -10.98 -8.62 -9.99
CA THR A 301 -11.46 -10.00 -9.92
C THR A 301 -10.30 -10.91 -9.58
N VAL A 302 -10.47 -11.76 -8.56
CA VAL A 302 -9.54 -12.87 -8.30
C VAL A 302 -10.15 -14.13 -8.94
N PRO A 303 -9.46 -14.76 -9.89
CA PRO A 303 -9.98 -15.93 -10.58
C PRO A 303 -10.08 -17.14 -9.64
N TRP A 304 -10.89 -18.11 -10.04
CA TRP A 304 -10.95 -19.38 -9.32
C TRP A 304 -9.58 -20.06 -9.26
N ASP A 305 -9.19 -20.43 -8.05
CA ASP A 305 -7.96 -21.16 -7.78
C ASP A 305 -8.26 -22.36 -6.87
N PRO A 306 -7.88 -23.60 -7.27
CA PRO A 306 -8.14 -24.80 -6.46
C PRO A 306 -7.40 -24.74 -5.12
N HIS A 307 -6.20 -24.19 -5.10
CA HIS A 307 -5.39 -24.14 -3.89
C HIS A 307 -5.98 -23.14 -2.89
N LEU A 308 -6.40 -21.95 -3.35
CA LEU A 308 -7.14 -21.04 -2.46
C LEU A 308 -8.45 -21.65 -1.96
N ARG A 309 -9.12 -22.51 -2.74
CA ARG A 309 -10.43 -23.05 -2.39
C ARG A 309 -10.36 -24.27 -1.46
N ASP A 310 -9.41 -25.15 -1.64
CA ASP A 310 -9.47 -26.49 -1.05
C ASP A 310 -8.28 -26.79 -0.12
N ALA A 311 -7.18 -26.03 -0.20
CA ALA A 311 -6.01 -26.29 0.64
C ALA A 311 -6.27 -25.96 2.13
N PRO A 312 -5.69 -26.76 3.05
CA PRO A 312 -5.75 -26.50 4.49
C PRO A 312 -4.79 -25.38 4.92
N THR A 313 -3.70 -25.18 4.19
CA THR A 313 -2.66 -24.18 4.46
C THR A 313 -2.22 -23.52 3.15
N LEU A 314 -1.87 -22.23 3.22
CA LEU A 314 -1.41 -21.44 2.09
C LEU A 314 0.03 -21.79 1.69
N ASP A 315 0.16 -22.58 0.62
CA ASP A 315 1.38 -22.63 -0.20
C ASP A 315 1.30 -21.65 -1.39
N PHE A 316 1.87 -20.45 -1.25
CA PHE A 316 1.75 -19.40 -2.28
C PHE A 316 2.32 -19.81 -3.68
N PRO A 317 3.44 -20.55 -3.79
CA PRO A 317 3.91 -21.11 -5.05
C PRO A 317 2.94 -22.08 -5.75
N ALA A 318 2.03 -22.74 -5.02
CA ALA A 318 1.06 -23.68 -5.59
C ALA A 318 -0.11 -22.99 -6.30
N LEU A 319 -0.30 -21.68 -6.08
CA LEU A 319 -1.30 -20.88 -6.78
C LEU A 319 -1.09 -20.90 -8.29
N ARG A 320 -2.16 -20.72 -9.06
CA ARG A 320 -2.04 -20.50 -10.50
C ARG A 320 -1.39 -19.16 -10.78
N LYS A 321 -0.74 -19.06 -11.94
CA LYS A 321 -0.06 -17.83 -12.36
C LYS A 321 -1.02 -16.64 -12.37
N ASP A 322 -2.21 -16.81 -12.97
CA ASP A 322 -3.20 -15.74 -13.09
C ASP A 322 -3.73 -15.29 -11.72
N THR A 323 -3.87 -16.21 -10.77
CA THR A 323 -4.23 -15.90 -9.38
C THR A 323 -3.15 -15.07 -8.70
N ARG A 324 -1.87 -15.48 -8.82
CA ARG A 324 -0.75 -14.69 -8.26
C ARG A 324 -0.67 -13.31 -8.87
N GLU A 325 -0.89 -13.19 -10.18
CA GLU A 325 -0.89 -11.91 -10.88
C GLU A 325 -2.04 -11.01 -10.40
N ALA A 326 -3.25 -11.56 -10.25
CA ALA A 326 -4.40 -10.83 -9.70
C ALA A 326 -4.17 -10.39 -8.24
N LEU A 327 -3.55 -11.24 -7.42
CA LEU A 327 -3.18 -10.88 -6.04
C LEU A 327 -2.10 -9.80 -5.99
N MET A 328 -1.13 -9.83 -6.91
CA MET A 328 -0.11 -8.79 -7.04
C MET A 328 -0.72 -7.45 -7.49
N GLN A 329 -1.64 -7.48 -8.44
CA GLN A 329 -2.40 -6.29 -8.84
C GLN A 329 -3.22 -5.73 -7.67
N LEU A 330 -3.88 -6.60 -6.90
CA LEU A 330 -4.67 -6.22 -5.74
C LEU A 330 -3.81 -5.57 -4.66
N ALA A 331 -2.67 -6.16 -4.32
CA ALA A 331 -1.72 -5.57 -3.38
C ALA A 331 -1.22 -4.19 -3.87
N ALA A 332 -0.93 -4.06 -5.16
CA ALA A 332 -0.51 -2.79 -5.75
C ALA A 332 -1.60 -1.70 -5.67
N GLN A 333 -2.88 -2.03 -5.90
CA GLN A 333 -3.98 -1.08 -5.75
C GLN A 333 -4.21 -0.67 -4.30
N LEU A 334 -4.10 -1.62 -3.36
CA LEU A 334 -4.22 -1.34 -1.92
C LEU A 334 -3.05 -0.50 -1.38
N SER A 335 -1.88 -0.56 -2.01
CA SER A 335 -0.68 0.18 -1.60
C SER A 335 -0.64 1.65 -2.02
N GLU A 336 -1.59 2.11 -2.85
CA GLU A 336 -1.50 3.47 -3.40
C GLU A 336 -1.65 4.57 -2.33
N GLY A 337 -2.27 4.26 -1.19
CA GLY A 337 -2.37 5.17 -0.04
C GLY A 337 -1.15 5.17 0.89
N PHE A 338 -0.13 4.34 0.66
CA PHE A 338 1.01 4.20 1.57
C PHE A 338 1.78 5.51 1.78
N ALA A 339 2.00 6.29 0.73
CA ALA A 339 2.77 7.53 0.82
C ALA A 339 2.09 8.61 1.68
N THR A 340 0.76 8.54 1.82
CA THR A 340 -0.04 9.50 2.59
C THR A 340 -0.43 8.97 3.97
N ALA A 341 0.06 7.79 4.37
CA ALA A 341 -0.27 7.13 5.64
C ALA A 341 -0.14 8.05 6.86
N GLY A 342 0.99 8.75 6.97
CA GLY A 342 1.28 9.64 8.10
C GLY A 342 0.32 10.83 8.22
N ALA A 343 -0.21 11.35 7.10
CA ALA A 343 -1.11 12.49 7.09
C ALA A 343 -2.57 12.14 7.46
N LEU A 344 -2.89 10.84 7.57
CA LEU A 344 -4.23 10.38 7.94
C LEU A 344 -4.43 10.24 9.45
N HIS A 345 -3.34 10.31 10.21
CA HIS A 345 -3.32 10.15 11.66
C HIS A 345 -2.93 11.44 12.42
N GLU A 346 -2.68 12.53 11.69
CA GLU A 346 -2.61 13.91 12.19
C GLU A 346 -4.00 14.56 12.13
#